data_AF-A0A842LXA9-F1
#
_entry.id   AF-A0A842LXA9-F1
#
_cell.length_a   1.000
_cell.length_b   1.000
_cell.length_c   1.000
_cell.angle_alpha   90.00
_cell.angle_beta   90.00
_cell.angle_gamma   90.00
#
_symmetry.space_group_name_H-M   'P 1'
#
loop_
_entity.id
_entity.type
_entity.pdbx_description
1 polymer ?
#
loop_
_entity_poly.entity_id
_entity_poly.type
_entity_poly.pdbx_seq_one_letter_code
_entity_poly.pdbx_strand_id
1 'polypeptide(L)'
;MNLEFLKNLKRETGEINLNPLQRGGILSKEAREALKEWADGYSVCDFCGGRLDEISKPPVKRFIHEVLPEFLGIDEVRVTHGAREGKFAVMHSIAEKGDWIVLDENAHYSSFVAAERAGLRVKVAKNSGHPEYLITEESCRRAIE
;
A
#
# COMPACT_ATOMS: atom_id res chain seq x y z
N MET A 1 -36.46 -1.86 -4.92
CA MET A 1 -35.37 -0.89 -5.04
C MET A 1 -34.91 -0.88 -6.49
N ASN A 2 -34.96 0.26 -7.18
CA ASN A 2 -34.49 0.35 -8.57
C ASN A 2 -32.97 0.54 -8.57
N LEU A 3 -32.24 -0.41 -9.15
CA LEU A 3 -30.78 -0.42 -9.21
C LEU A 3 -30.25 -0.31 -10.65
N GLU A 4 -31.09 -0.01 -11.64
CA GLU A 4 -30.67 0.05 -13.05
C GLU A 4 -29.54 1.06 -13.29
N PHE A 5 -29.48 2.14 -12.51
CA PHE A 5 -28.42 3.16 -12.60
C PHE A 5 -27.02 2.63 -12.23
N LEU A 6 -26.91 1.46 -11.60
CA LEU A 6 -25.64 0.81 -11.25
C LEU A 6 -25.11 -0.11 -12.35
N LYS A 7 -25.89 -0.37 -13.41
CA LYS A 7 -25.46 -1.23 -14.50
C LYS A 7 -24.62 -0.44 -15.51
N ASN A 8 -23.67 -1.13 -16.15
CA ASN A 8 -22.84 -0.59 -17.24
C ASN A 8 -22.09 0.70 -16.88
N LEU A 9 -21.71 0.86 -15.61
CA LEU A 9 -20.90 1.99 -15.16
C LEU A 9 -19.60 2.04 -15.97
N LYS A 10 -19.33 3.22 -16.55
CA LYS A 10 -18.08 3.50 -17.25
C LYS A 10 -17.30 4.51 -16.43
N ARG A 11 -15.99 4.30 -16.37
CA ARG A 11 -15.10 5.32 -15.81
C ARG A 11 -15.07 6.50 -16.77
N GLU A 12 -15.39 7.68 -16.27
CA GLU A 12 -15.15 8.91 -17.01
C GLU A 12 -13.64 9.18 -17.03
N THR A 13 -13.05 9.21 -18.23
CA THR A 13 -11.62 9.45 -18.41
C THR A 13 -11.42 10.43 -19.54
N GLY A 14 -10.69 11.51 -19.28
CA GLY A 14 -10.15 12.36 -20.35
C GLY A 14 -9.10 11.61 -21.19
N GLU A 15 -8.81 12.12 -22.38
CA GLU A 15 -7.84 11.52 -23.32
C GLU A 15 -6.43 11.42 -22.72
N ILE A 16 -6.03 12.41 -21.92
CA ILE A 16 -4.77 12.44 -21.18
C ILE A 16 -5.06 12.58 -19.70
N ASN A 17 -4.71 11.57 -18.93
CA ASN A 17 -4.84 11.59 -17.48
C ASN A 17 -3.53 12.07 -16.84
N LEU A 18 -3.53 13.24 -16.20
CA LEU A 18 -2.35 13.79 -15.50
C LEU A 18 -2.36 13.57 -13.98
N ASN A 19 -3.36 12.84 -13.45
CA ASN A 19 -3.45 12.59 -12.01
C ASN A 19 -2.27 11.71 -11.53
N PRO A 20 -1.39 12.21 -10.65
CA PRO A 20 -0.19 11.49 -10.21
C PRO A 20 -0.50 10.13 -9.59
N LEU A 21 -1.64 10.00 -8.90
CA LEU A 21 -2.05 8.75 -8.23
C LEU A 21 -2.43 7.63 -9.20
N GLN A 22 -2.71 7.97 -10.46
CA GLN A 22 -3.29 7.03 -11.42
C GLN A 22 -2.28 6.58 -12.49
N ARG A 23 -1.18 7.31 -12.68
CA ARG A 23 -0.24 7.07 -13.80
C ARG A 23 0.45 5.71 -13.71
N GLY A 24 1.03 5.40 -12.55
CA GLY A 24 1.70 4.11 -12.32
C GLY A 24 0.76 2.93 -12.16
N GLY A 25 -0.55 3.17 -12.04
CA GLY A 25 -1.58 2.14 -11.84
C GLY A 25 -2.33 1.73 -13.11
N ILE A 26 -1.88 2.16 -14.29
CA ILE A 26 -2.50 1.78 -15.56
C ILE A 26 -2.17 0.31 -15.84
N LEU A 27 -3.19 -0.55 -15.90
CA LEU A 27 -3.02 -1.97 -16.21
C LEU A 27 -2.36 -2.17 -17.58
N SER A 28 -1.34 -3.03 -17.61
CA SER A 28 -0.75 -3.56 -18.84
C SER A 28 -1.75 -4.41 -19.61
N LYS A 29 -1.41 -4.76 -20.85
CA LYS A 29 -2.24 -5.64 -21.69
C LYS A 29 -2.39 -7.01 -21.03
N GLU A 30 -1.30 -7.58 -20.53
CA GLU A 30 -1.23 -8.88 -19.89
C GLU A 30 -2.08 -8.92 -18.61
N ALA A 31 -2.00 -7.86 -17.79
CA ALA A 31 -2.79 -7.76 -16.57
C ALA A 31 -4.30 -7.63 -16.86
N ARG A 32 -4.69 -6.97 -17.96
CA ARG A 32 -6.09 -6.91 -18.40
C ARG A 32 -6.61 -8.27 -18.85
N GLU A 33 -5.81 -9.05 -19.56
CA GLU A 33 -6.21 -10.40 -19.96
C GLU A 33 -6.30 -11.33 -18.75
N ALA A 34 -5.33 -11.29 -17.82
CA ALA A 34 -5.42 -12.04 -16.58
C ALA A 34 -6.66 -11.66 -15.76
N LEU A 35 -6.99 -10.37 -15.67
CA LEU A 35 -8.18 -9.93 -14.95
C LEU A 35 -9.47 -10.53 -15.52
N LYS A 36 -9.58 -10.80 -16.83
CA LYS A 36 -10.79 -11.42 -17.39
C LYS A 36 -11.01 -12.85 -16.88
N GLU A 37 -9.93 -13.58 -16.63
CA GLU A 37 -9.97 -14.96 -16.13
C GLU A 37 -10.17 -15.01 -14.61
N TRP A 38 -9.51 -14.10 -13.88
CA TRP A 38 -9.42 -14.13 -12.42
C TRP A 38 -10.29 -13.05 -11.74
N ALA A 39 -11.33 -12.56 -12.42
CA ALA A 39 -12.14 -11.42 -11.97
C ALA A 39 -13.06 -11.75 -10.78
N ASP A 40 -13.50 -13.01 -10.72
CA ASP A 40 -14.51 -13.45 -9.78
C ASP A 40 -13.93 -13.61 -8.37
N GLY A 41 -14.83 -13.57 -7.37
CA GLY A 41 -14.45 -13.67 -5.96
C GLY A 41 -13.70 -14.96 -5.66
N TYR A 42 -12.81 -14.91 -4.67
CA TYR A 42 -11.94 -16.04 -4.30
C TYR A 42 -11.07 -16.54 -5.47
N SER A 43 -10.64 -15.62 -6.35
CA SER A 43 -10.06 -15.90 -7.66
C SER A 43 -9.04 -17.04 -7.70
N VAL A 44 -8.15 -17.16 -6.71
CA VAL A 44 -7.10 -18.20 -6.66
C VAL A 44 -7.36 -19.31 -5.65
N CYS A 45 -8.52 -19.31 -4.99
CA CYS A 45 -8.78 -20.16 -3.83
C CYS A 45 -8.98 -21.64 -4.16
N ASP A 46 -9.27 -21.99 -5.42
CA ASP A 46 -9.28 -23.37 -5.90
C ASP A 46 -7.94 -24.09 -5.63
N PHE A 47 -6.87 -23.33 -5.48
CA PHE A 47 -5.51 -23.80 -5.27
C PHE A 47 -4.97 -23.49 -3.86
N CYS A 48 -5.81 -22.97 -2.97
CA CYS A 48 -5.41 -22.51 -1.65
C CYS A 48 -5.55 -23.61 -0.59
N GLY A 49 -4.44 -23.95 0.07
CA GLY A 49 -4.42 -24.83 1.25
C GLY A 49 -4.69 -24.13 2.60
N GLY A 50 -5.22 -22.90 2.57
CA GLY A 50 -5.42 -22.04 3.75
C GLY A 50 -4.41 -20.89 3.90
N ARG A 51 -3.37 -20.84 3.05
CA ARG A 51 -2.38 -19.76 2.98
C ARG A 51 -2.19 -19.27 1.55
N LEU A 52 -2.62 -18.04 1.28
CA LEU A 52 -2.59 -17.46 -0.06
C LEU A 52 -1.16 -17.27 -0.60
N ASP A 53 -0.20 -16.98 0.29
CA ASP A 53 1.21 -16.77 -0.08
C ASP A 53 1.95 -18.07 -0.43
N GLU A 54 1.36 -19.24 -0.18
CA GLU A 54 1.95 -20.54 -0.50
C GLU A 54 1.37 -21.17 -1.78
N ILE A 55 0.42 -20.50 -2.45
CA ILE A 55 -0.18 -20.98 -3.69
C ILE A 55 0.89 -21.09 -4.79
N SER A 56 1.07 -22.30 -5.32
CA SER A 56 2.05 -22.60 -6.38
C SER A 56 1.47 -22.53 -7.79
N LYS A 57 0.14 -22.59 -7.93
CA LYS A 57 -0.59 -22.41 -9.20
C LYS A 57 -1.81 -21.52 -8.96
N PRO A 58 -1.86 -20.27 -9.45
CA PRO A 58 -0.78 -19.53 -10.15
C PRO A 58 0.47 -19.36 -9.27
N PRO A 59 1.64 -18.96 -9.83
CA PRO A 59 2.93 -18.96 -9.12
C PRO A 59 3.07 -17.82 -8.08
N VAL A 60 2.08 -17.67 -7.19
CA VAL A 60 2.03 -16.65 -6.12
C VAL A 60 3.18 -16.85 -5.15
N LYS A 61 3.45 -18.09 -4.73
CA LYS A 61 4.55 -18.43 -3.82
C LYS A 61 5.89 -17.96 -4.35
N ARG A 62 6.20 -18.29 -5.60
CA ARG A 62 7.44 -17.87 -6.26
C ARG A 62 7.51 -16.35 -6.39
N PHE A 63 6.39 -15.71 -6.76
CA PHE A 63 6.36 -14.26 -6.87
C PHE A 63 6.66 -13.57 -5.53
N ILE A 64 6.04 -14.02 -4.44
CA ILE A 64 6.16 -13.41 -3.12
C ILE A 64 7.48 -13.75 -2.42
N HIS A 65 7.95 -14.99 -2.49
CA HIS A 65 9.10 -15.46 -1.70
C HIS A 65 10.42 -15.49 -2.48
N GLU A 66 10.41 -15.27 -3.80
CA GLU A 66 11.64 -15.22 -4.60
C GLU A 66 11.74 -13.90 -5.39
N VAL A 67 10.74 -13.60 -6.23
CA VAL A 67 10.82 -12.47 -7.18
C VAL A 67 10.76 -11.11 -6.49
N LEU A 68 9.81 -10.89 -5.58
CA LEU A 68 9.67 -9.61 -4.90
C LEU A 68 10.83 -9.30 -3.93
N PRO A 69 11.34 -10.24 -3.11
CA PRO A 69 12.51 -10.02 -2.27
C PRO A 69 13.74 -9.61 -3.09
N GLU A 70 14.03 -10.31 -4.20
CA GLU A 70 15.12 -9.97 -5.11
C GLU A 70 14.93 -8.58 -5.72
N PHE A 71 13.72 -8.27 -6.20
CA PHE A 71 13.42 -6.97 -6.79
C PHE A 71 13.56 -5.80 -5.81
N LEU A 72 13.19 -6.00 -4.55
CA LEU A 72 13.23 -4.96 -3.51
C LEU A 72 14.57 -4.90 -2.76
N GLY A 73 15.40 -5.94 -2.86
CA GLY A 73 16.64 -6.05 -2.10
C GLY A 73 16.40 -6.21 -0.58
N ILE A 74 15.35 -6.95 -0.19
CA ILE A 74 15.01 -7.21 1.22
C ILE A 74 14.78 -8.72 1.45
N ASP A 75 14.87 -9.15 2.71
CA ASP A 75 14.83 -10.58 3.06
C ASP A 75 13.45 -11.23 2.86
N GLU A 76 12.38 -10.56 3.31
CA GLU A 76 11.03 -11.13 3.37
C GLU A 76 9.99 -10.13 2.85
N VAL A 77 9.04 -10.63 2.06
CA VAL A 77 7.95 -9.82 1.49
C VAL A 77 6.60 -10.43 1.80
N ARG A 78 5.61 -9.59 2.09
CA ARG A 78 4.19 -9.96 2.14
C ARG A 78 3.37 -8.97 1.32
N VAL A 79 2.33 -9.47 0.66
CA VAL A 79 1.37 -8.64 -0.08
C VAL A 79 0.27 -8.17 0.87
N THR A 80 -0.11 -6.90 0.79
CA THR A 80 -1.14 -6.29 1.63
C THR A 80 -2.22 -5.62 0.77
N HIS A 81 -3.32 -5.19 1.39
CA HIS A 81 -4.35 -4.39 0.72
C HIS A 81 -3.93 -2.91 0.54
N GLY A 82 -2.69 -2.71 0.09
CA GLY A 82 -2.07 -1.40 -0.13
C GLY A 82 -1.18 -0.92 1.02
N ALA A 83 -0.44 0.15 0.75
CA ALA A 83 0.59 0.67 1.65
C ALA A 83 0.07 1.04 3.06
N ARG A 84 -1.20 1.45 3.18
CA ARG A 84 -1.81 1.82 4.48
C ARG A 84 -1.88 0.63 5.45
N GLU A 85 -2.22 -0.55 4.95
CA GLU A 85 -2.28 -1.76 5.78
C GLU A 85 -0.88 -2.29 6.10
N GLY A 86 0.09 -2.09 5.20
CA GLY A 86 1.50 -2.39 5.50
C GLY A 86 2.03 -1.54 6.65
N LYS A 87 1.77 -0.21 6.63
CA LYS A 87 2.12 0.70 7.73
C LYS A 87 1.50 0.24 9.06
N PHE A 88 0.18 -0.01 9.05
CA PHE A 88 -0.52 -0.45 10.25
C PHE A 88 -0.03 -1.81 10.76
N ALA A 89 0.21 -2.78 9.87
CA ALA A 89 0.71 -4.10 10.26
C ALA A 89 2.04 -4.01 11.02
N VAL A 90 2.98 -3.20 10.54
CA VAL A 90 4.27 -2.96 11.21
C VAL A 90 4.07 -2.23 12.53
N MET A 91 3.34 -1.10 12.53
CA MET A 91 3.08 -0.31 13.74
C MET A 91 2.41 -1.15 14.84
N HIS A 92 1.41 -1.93 14.48
CA HIS A 92 0.65 -2.76 15.42
C HIS A 92 1.45 -3.95 15.96
N SER A 93 2.35 -4.52 15.15
CA SER A 93 3.07 -5.74 15.53
C SER A 93 4.37 -5.45 16.30
N ILE A 94 4.96 -4.27 16.11
CA ILE A 94 6.28 -3.94 16.68
C ILE A 94 6.19 -2.99 17.88
N ALA A 95 5.28 -2.02 17.85
CA ALA A 95 5.19 -1.00 18.89
C ALA A 95 4.13 -1.33 19.94
N GLU A 96 4.31 -0.82 21.15
CA GLU A 96 3.33 -0.91 22.22
C GLU A 96 2.41 0.32 22.23
N LYS A 97 1.19 0.16 22.75
CA LYS A 97 0.24 1.27 22.88
C LYS A 97 0.84 2.36 23.78
N GLY A 98 0.88 3.59 23.28
CA GLY A 98 1.46 4.74 23.97
C GLY A 98 2.90 5.05 23.56
N ASP A 99 3.56 4.15 22.81
CA ASP A 99 4.87 4.42 22.20
C ASP A 99 4.80 5.60 21.23
N TRP A 100 5.98 6.16 20.96
CA TRP A 100 6.14 7.25 20.01
C TRP A 100 6.61 6.74 18.65
N ILE A 101 6.03 7.30 17.59
CA ILE A 101 6.53 7.20 16.23
C ILE A 101 6.90 8.60 15.72
N VAL A 102 8.03 8.71 15.04
CA VAL A 102 8.42 9.93 14.33
C VAL A 102 7.97 9.81 12.89
N LEU A 103 7.18 10.79 12.43
CA LEU A 103 6.77 10.92 11.03
C LEU A 103 7.22 12.28 10.49
N ASP A 104 7.49 12.37 9.20
CA ASP A 104 7.80 13.66 8.59
C ASP A 104 6.52 14.47 8.31
N GLU A 105 6.66 15.79 8.23
CA GLU A 105 5.53 16.71 8.00
C GLU A 105 4.85 16.54 6.64
N ASN A 106 5.54 15.95 5.65
CA ASN A 106 4.99 15.65 4.34
C ASN A 106 4.39 14.23 4.27
N ALA A 107 4.35 13.49 5.39
CA ALA A 107 3.84 12.14 5.40
C ALA A 107 2.39 12.07 4.93
N HIS A 108 2.08 11.06 4.11
CA HIS A 108 0.71 10.80 3.67
C HIS A 108 -0.22 10.59 4.87
N TYR A 109 -1.43 11.17 4.84
CA TYR A 109 -2.39 11.15 5.95
C TYR A 109 -2.61 9.75 6.55
N SER A 110 -2.57 8.71 5.71
CA SER A 110 -2.77 7.33 6.15
C SER A 110 -1.70 6.83 7.13
N SER A 111 -0.53 7.47 7.19
CA SER A 111 0.50 7.19 8.20
C SER A 111 0.03 7.63 9.60
N PHE A 112 -0.54 8.82 9.72
CA PHE A 112 -1.08 9.33 10.98
C PHE A 112 -2.28 8.49 11.45
N VAL A 113 -3.19 8.16 10.52
CA VAL A 113 -4.37 7.31 10.83
C VAL A 113 -3.93 5.89 11.25
N ALA A 114 -2.90 5.32 10.62
CA ALA A 114 -2.37 4.02 11.02
C ALA A 114 -1.75 4.09 12.43
N ALA A 115 -1.01 5.16 12.74
CA ALA A 115 -0.42 5.37 14.07
C ALA A 115 -1.52 5.52 15.15
N GLU A 116 -2.55 6.33 14.88
CA GLU A 116 -3.70 6.49 15.77
C GLU A 116 -4.43 5.15 16.00
N ARG A 117 -4.69 4.39 14.93
CA ARG A 117 -5.32 3.06 15.01
C ARG A 117 -4.48 2.08 15.84
N ALA A 118 -3.15 2.18 15.77
CA ALA A 118 -2.24 1.38 16.57
C ALA A 118 -2.08 1.90 18.02
N GLY A 119 -2.67 3.05 18.36
CA GLY A 119 -2.57 3.66 19.69
C GLY A 119 -1.22 4.31 19.96
N LEU A 120 -0.52 4.75 18.91
CA LEU A 120 0.78 5.41 18.99
C LEU A 120 0.65 6.92 19.08
N ARG A 121 1.63 7.54 19.74
CA ARG A 121 1.80 9.00 19.79
C ARG A 121 2.73 9.43 18.64
N VAL A 122 2.47 10.58 18.03
CA VAL A 122 3.24 11.04 16.87
C VAL A 122 4.09 12.26 17.22
N LYS A 123 5.40 12.19 16.98
CA LYS A 123 6.28 13.37 16.86
C LYS A 123 6.48 13.68 15.37
N VAL A 124 6.49 14.97 15.00
CA VAL A 124 6.59 15.39 13.59
C VAL A 124 7.93 16.05 13.30
N ALA A 125 8.68 15.52 12.33
CA ALA A 125 9.86 16.15 11.76
C ALA A 125 9.42 17.23 10.76
N LYS A 126 9.70 18.50 11.08
CA LYS A 126 9.28 19.65 10.28
C LYS A 126 10.03 19.75 8.95
N ASN A 127 9.34 20.24 7.93
CA ASN A 127 9.95 20.55 6.64
C ASN A 127 10.59 21.94 6.63
N SER A 128 11.34 22.26 5.56
CA SER A 128 12.05 23.53 5.39
C SER A 128 11.14 24.74 5.15
N GLY A 129 9.83 24.55 5.01
CA GLY A 129 8.89 25.58 4.57
C GLY A 129 8.98 25.88 3.08
N HIS A 130 8.22 26.89 2.66
CA HIS A 130 8.14 27.31 1.26
C HIS A 130 9.46 27.89 0.73
N PRO A 131 9.84 27.63 -0.53
CA PRO A 131 9.10 26.83 -1.53
C PRO A 131 9.43 25.32 -1.56
N GLU A 132 10.51 24.88 -0.93
CA GLU A 132 11.07 23.55 -1.19
C GLU A 132 10.44 22.44 -0.35
N TYR A 133 9.93 22.75 0.85
CA TYR A 133 9.29 21.81 1.77
C TYR A 133 10.11 20.53 2.00
N LEU A 134 11.43 20.64 2.11
CA LEU A 134 12.33 19.50 2.28
C LEU A 134 12.32 18.99 3.71
N ILE A 135 12.38 17.66 3.88
CA ILE A 135 12.69 17.01 5.15
C ILE A 135 14.20 16.81 5.23
N THR A 136 14.82 17.22 6.33
CA THR A 136 16.27 17.14 6.52
C THR A 136 16.63 16.11 7.59
N GLU A 137 17.84 15.57 7.53
CA GLU A 137 18.35 14.68 8.57
C GLU A 137 18.33 15.34 9.96
N GLU A 138 18.59 16.65 10.02
CA GLU A 138 18.54 17.43 11.26
C GLU A 138 17.10 17.56 11.81
N SER A 139 16.10 17.75 10.96
CA SER A 139 14.71 17.82 11.43
C SER A 139 14.22 16.47 11.94
N CYS A 140 14.64 15.36 11.31
CA CYS A 140 14.43 14.01 11.81
C CYS A 140 15.11 13.77 13.16
N ARG A 141 16.40 14.16 13.31
CA ARG A 141 17.15 14.01 14.56
C ARG A 141 16.48 14.74 15.73
N ARG A 142 16.11 16.01 15.52
CA ARG A 142 15.41 16.81 16.55
C ARG A 142 14.05 16.26 16.94
N ALA A 143 13.38 15.54 16.05
CA ALA A 143 12.11 14.90 16.35
C ALA A 143 12.28 13.58 17.11
N ILE A 144 13.46 12.96 17.08
CA ILE A 144 13.74 11.74 17.85
C ILE A 144 14.03 12.10 19.32
N GLU A 145 14.89 13.10 19.54
CA GLU A 145 15.25 13.66 20.85
C GLU A 145 14.02 14.19 21.63
#